data_AF-A0A8J3YV94-F1
#
_entry.id   AF-A0A8J3YV94-F1
#
_cell.length_a   1.000
_cell.length_b   1.000
_cell.length_c   1.000
_cell.angle_alpha   90.00
_cell.angle_beta   90.00
_cell.angle_gamma   90.00
#
_symmetry.space_group_name_H-M   'P 1'
#
loop_
_entity.id
_entity.type
_entity.pdbx_description
1 polymer ?
#
loop_
_entity_poly.entity_id
_entity_poly.type
_entity_poly.pdbx_seq_one_letter_code
_entity_poly.pdbx_strand_id
1 'polypeptide(L)'
;MPELDFAGLRAEVESTTRLPEFSAIDRRSRRTRRRDRTARGVVAALAVAVLVPAGLAGLDSAPRRGPSPLEHVPQATQTPESPIVTTVYAVAGLKVGSLWAAMDSCRPADGNAVCSLQVVPVGTSAQEMRHPVAYDEVRRDPTEQLREVDLQVLSPSAVMLSAVGADGRRVYRRISLNSGGYAIEPEYSDPTGPRPGDRLVQLQRHGLPYYVRQNDDRVVSLATPPTLSAMDVVGSVPDGAGWWITGTDPGTGELAVATSHDQGTTWTVRLLGVRPGIGDPVLTTTDGQTAYLFVRTAAGLQQQRTTDGGRTWESIGTASALPRLSAGFDATNKPFGAVLRTDGSILVWLADSPGAVYAESSDGGRTYHSTNGPGGPIVAVSDGYVSISDPPAMSRDAHTWTPLPRPAVVPPGGG
;
A
#
# COMPACT_ATOMS: atom_id res chain seq x y z
N MET A 1 37.58 -4.65 49.20
CA MET A 1 37.34 -4.75 47.74
C MET A 1 36.54 -6.03 47.51
N PRO A 2 35.34 -5.97 46.92
CA PRO A 2 34.55 -7.17 46.67
C PRO A 2 35.23 -8.03 45.61
N GLU A 3 35.32 -9.33 45.88
CA GLU A 3 35.91 -10.34 45.02
C GLU A 3 34.94 -10.61 43.85
N LEU A 4 35.41 -10.40 42.62
CA LEU A 4 34.60 -10.62 41.42
C LEU A 4 34.50 -12.13 41.15
N ASP A 5 33.27 -12.66 41.21
CA ASP A 5 32.96 -14.05 40.91
C ASP A 5 32.95 -14.29 39.39
N PHE A 6 34.14 -14.55 38.85
CA PHE A 6 34.32 -14.89 37.44
C PHE A 6 33.72 -16.26 37.07
N ALA A 7 33.47 -17.14 38.04
CA ALA A 7 32.82 -18.42 37.78
C ALA A 7 31.32 -18.22 37.51
N GLY A 8 30.67 -17.34 38.28
CA GLY A 8 29.30 -16.90 38.04
C GLY A 8 29.12 -16.24 36.67
N LEU A 9 29.98 -15.29 36.33
CA LEU A 9 29.94 -14.61 35.02
C LEU A 9 30.13 -15.56 33.83
N ARG A 10 30.96 -16.59 33.98
CA ARG A 10 31.16 -17.58 32.91
C ARG A 10 29.93 -18.48 32.72
N ALA A 11 29.31 -18.92 33.82
CA ALA A 11 28.10 -19.73 33.76
C ALA A 11 26.91 -18.96 33.18
N GLU A 12 26.82 -17.65 33.47
CA GLU A 12 25.77 -16.79 32.92
C GLU A 12 25.92 -16.62 31.40
N VAL A 13 27.14 -16.32 30.91
CA VAL A 13 27.43 -16.18 29.47
C VAL A 13 27.23 -17.50 28.71
N GLU A 14 27.62 -18.63 29.28
CA GLU A 14 27.37 -19.95 28.67
C GLU A 14 25.87 -20.29 28.61
N SER A 15 25.06 -19.81 29.56
CA SER A 15 23.61 -20.02 29.54
C SER A 15 22.90 -19.14 28.50
N THR A 16 23.44 -17.95 28.18
CA THR A 16 22.84 -17.04 27.18
C THR A 16 23.26 -17.33 25.74
N THR A 17 24.39 -18.01 25.53
CA THR A 17 24.91 -18.33 24.20
C THR A 17 24.54 -19.71 23.67
N ARG A 18 23.90 -20.57 24.48
CA ARG A 18 23.33 -21.82 23.98
C ARG A 18 22.14 -21.51 23.08
N LEU A 19 22.35 -21.66 21.78
CA LEU A 19 21.28 -21.69 20.78
C LEU A 19 20.19 -22.66 21.26
N PRO A 20 18.91 -22.25 21.25
CA PRO A 20 17.82 -23.11 21.69
C PRO A 20 17.83 -24.41 20.87
N GLU A 21 17.73 -25.55 21.55
CA GLU A 21 17.66 -26.84 20.87
C GLU A 21 16.53 -26.82 19.83
N PHE A 22 16.83 -27.21 18.60
CA PHE A 22 15.86 -27.27 17.51
C PHE A 22 14.61 -28.11 17.88
N SER A 23 14.77 -29.09 18.77
CA SER A 23 13.69 -29.91 19.33
C SER A 23 12.65 -29.09 20.11
N ALA A 24 13.08 -28.04 20.83
CA ALA A 24 12.22 -27.14 21.59
C ALA A 24 11.45 -26.17 20.68
N ILE A 25 12.09 -25.72 19.59
CA ILE A 25 11.46 -24.91 18.55
C ILE A 25 10.37 -25.73 17.85
N ASP A 26 10.66 -26.99 17.50
CA ASP A 26 9.71 -27.88 16.85
C ASP A 26 8.51 -28.24 17.74
N ARG A 27 8.74 -28.42 19.05
CA ARG A 27 7.63 -28.59 20.02
C ARG A 27 6.77 -27.34 20.12
N ARG A 28 7.38 -26.16 20.13
CA ARG A 28 6.66 -24.88 20.25
C ARG A 28 5.85 -24.62 18.98
N SER A 29 6.39 -24.86 17.79
CA SER A 29 5.69 -24.68 16.50
C SER A 29 4.50 -25.63 16.33
N ARG A 30 4.62 -26.89 16.76
CA ARG A 30 3.50 -27.87 16.75
C ARG A 30 2.38 -27.49 17.70
N ARG A 31 2.69 -26.85 18.83
CA ARG A 31 1.68 -26.42 19.82
C ARG A 31 0.86 -25.24 19.29
N THR A 32 1.48 -24.29 18.59
CA THR A 32 0.78 -23.14 17.98
C THR A 32 -0.16 -23.61 16.85
N ARG A 33 0.31 -24.51 15.97
CA ARG A 33 -0.52 -25.07 14.88
C ARG A 33 -1.75 -25.85 15.38
N ARG A 34 -1.67 -26.49 16.56
CA ARG A 34 -2.83 -27.18 17.16
C ARG A 34 -3.87 -26.20 17.71
N ARG A 35 -3.46 -25.07 18.30
CA ARG A 35 -4.39 -24.04 18.82
C ARG A 35 -5.18 -23.35 17.70
N ASP A 36 -4.53 -23.05 16.58
CA ASP A 36 -5.21 -22.42 15.43
C ASP A 36 -6.25 -23.31 14.77
N ARG A 37 -5.99 -24.63 14.69
CA ARG A 37 -6.96 -25.58 14.15
C ARG A 37 -8.18 -25.75 15.05
N THR A 38 -8.01 -25.70 16.38
CA THR A 38 -9.14 -25.77 17.32
C THR A 38 -9.96 -24.48 17.33
N ALA A 39 -9.34 -23.30 17.19
CA ALA A 39 -10.06 -22.02 17.17
C ALA A 39 -10.96 -21.87 15.93
N ARG A 40 -10.51 -22.35 14.76
CA ARG A 40 -11.32 -22.30 13.51
C ARG A 40 -12.50 -23.26 13.51
N GLY A 41 -12.42 -24.39 14.24
CA GLY A 41 -13.52 -25.35 14.32
C GLY A 41 -14.72 -24.86 15.14
N VAL A 42 -14.50 -24.05 16.18
CA VAL A 42 -15.58 -23.58 17.08
C VAL A 42 -16.44 -22.50 16.43
N VAL A 43 -15.86 -21.66 15.56
CA VAL A 43 -16.61 -20.60 14.86
C VAL A 43 -17.56 -21.17 13.80
N ALA A 44 -17.19 -22.28 13.14
CA ALA A 44 -18.03 -22.93 12.14
C ALA A 44 -19.27 -23.61 12.75
N ALA A 45 -19.18 -24.11 13.99
CA ALA A 45 -20.31 -24.76 14.66
C ALA A 45 -21.37 -23.76 15.17
N LEU A 46 -20.97 -22.52 15.51
CA LEU A 46 -21.90 -21.47 15.95
C LEU A 46 -22.69 -20.82 14.81
N ALA A 47 -22.18 -20.87 13.57
CA ALA A 47 -22.86 -20.31 12.40
C ALA A 47 -24.07 -21.13 11.92
N VAL A 48 -24.18 -22.40 12.30
CA VAL A 48 -25.27 -23.29 11.84
C VAL A 48 -26.50 -23.28 12.78
N ALA A 49 -26.39 -22.67 13.97
CA ALA A 49 -27.46 -22.73 14.98
C ALA A 49 -28.47 -21.55 14.96
N VAL A 50 -28.33 -20.55 14.07
CA VAL A 50 -29.15 -19.31 14.09
C VAL A 50 -30.19 -19.22 12.96
N LEU A 51 -30.29 -20.21 12.07
CA LEU A 51 -31.33 -20.23 11.02
C LEU A 51 -32.52 -21.11 11.41
N VAL A 52 -33.36 -20.59 12.32
CA VAL A 52 -34.75 -21.02 12.51
C VAL A 52 -35.68 -19.88 12.04
N PRO A 53 -36.67 -20.15 11.18
CA PRO A 53 -37.48 -19.12 10.54
C PRO A 53 -38.61 -18.63 11.46
N ALA A 54 -38.67 -17.32 11.70
CA ALA A 54 -39.87 -16.66 12.24
C ALA A 54 -40.66 -16.06 11.07
N GLY A 55 -41.69 -16.78 10.66
CA GLY A 55 -42.77 -16.23 9.84
C GLY A 55 -43.90 -15.64 10.69
N LEU A 56 -44.65 -14.74 10.06
CA LEU A 56 -46.04 -14.32 10.35
C LEU A 56 -46.28 -13.34 11.51
N ALA A 57 -46.46 -12.06 11.15
CA ALA A 57 -47.51 -11.11 11.58
C ALA A 57 -47.08 -9.67 11.19
N GLY A 58 -47.88 -8.75 10.68
CA GLY A 58 -49.32 -8.74 10.49
C GLY A 58 -49.74 -7.75 9.39
N LEU A 59 -50.89 -8.06 8.81
CA LEU A 59 -51.72 -7.14 8.03
C LEU A 59 -52.41 -6.21 9.03
N ASP A 60 -51.99 -4.95 9.08
CA ASP A 60 -52.78 -3.90 9.74
C ASP A 60 -53.51 -3.07 8.70
N SER A 61 -54.83 -3.10 8.83
CA SER A 61 -55.79 -2.46 7.93
C SER A 61 -55.98 -1.03 8.39
N ALA A 62 -55.40 -0.06 7.67
CA ALA A 62 -55.66 1.36 7.94
C ALA A 62 -57.06 1.77 7.44
N PRO A 63 -57.79 2.62 8.19
CA PRO A 63 -59.13 3.04 7.84
C PRO A 63 -59.16 4.00 6.63
N ARG A 64 -60.12 3.75 5.73
CA ARG A 64 -60.54 4.64 4.63
C ARG A 64 -60.79 6.06 5.16
N ARG A 65 -59.87 7.00 4.87
CA ARG A 65 -60.16 8.44 4.84
C ARG A 65 -60.81 8.78 3.50
N GLY A 66 -61.93 9.52 3.56
CA GLY A 66 -62.71 9.93 2.40
C GLY A 66 -61.95 10.89 1.47
N PRO A 67 -62.49 11.12 0.25
CA PRO A 67 -61.88 11.97 -0.76
C PRO A 67 -61.85 13.43 -0.27
N SER A 68 -60.67 13.91 0.12
CA SER A 68 -60.41 15.35 0.17
C SER A 68 -60.28 15.86 -1.27
N PRO A 69 -60.79 17.06 -1.59
CA PRO A 69 -60.65 17.64 -2.91
C PRO A 69 -59.17 17.73 -3.28
N LEU A 70 -58.84 17.22 -4.48
CA LEU A 70 -57.51 17.18 -5.06
C LEU A 70 -56.96 18.61 -5.25
N GLU A 71 -56.31 19.12 -4.21
CA GLU A 71 -55.38 20.23 -4.34
C GLU A 71 -54.17 19.69 -5.11
N HIS A 72 -54.08 20.05 -6.40
CA HIS A 72 -52.90 19.81 -7.23
C HIS A 72 -51.72 20.56 -6.59
N VAL A 73 -51.02 19.92 -5.66
CA VAL A 73 -49.70 20.37 -5.25
C VAL A 73 -48.83 20.20 -6.49
N PRO A 74 -48.29 21.28 -7.09
CA PRO A 74 -47.40 21.16 -8.23
C PRO A 74 -46.24 20.26 -7.81
N GLN A 75 -46.17 19.07 -8.42
CA GLN A 75 -45.10 18.13 -8.20
C GLN A 75 -43.82 18.82 -8.65
N ALA A 76 -43.00 19.25 -7.69
CA ALA A 76 -41.75 19.94 -7.97
C ALA A 76 -40.99 19.11 -8.99
N THR A 77 -40.76 19.67 -10.18
CA THR A 77 -39.98 19.03 -11.23
C THR A 77 -38.59 18.80 -10.65
N GLN A 78 -38.30 17.57 -10.25
CA GLN A 78 -36.98 17.20 -9.77
C GLN A 78 -36.03 17.39 -10.94
N THR A 79 -35.23 18.46 -10.89
CA THR A 79 -34.13 18.63 -11.84
C THR A 79 -33.21 17.43 -11.65
N PRO A 80 -32.91 16.66 -12.69
CA PRO A 80 -32.05 15.48 -12.57
C PRO A 80 -30.72 15.92 -11.94
N GLU A 81 -30.37 15.33 -10.80
CA GLU A 81 -29.12 15.63 -10.11
C GLU A 81 -27.96 15.16 -10.99
N SER A 82 -27.02 16.05 -11.28
CA SER A 82 -25.81 15.71 -12.05
C SER A 82 -25.07 14.55 -11.38
N PRO A 83 -24.66 13.51 -12.12
CA PRO A 83 -24.00 12.35 -11.54
C PRO A 83 -22.67 12.75 -10.90
N ILE A 84 -22.39 12.20 -9.73
CA ILE A 84 -21.09 12.33 -9.06
C ILE A 84 -20.09 11.43 -9.78
N VAL A 85 -18.95 12.00 -10.16
CA VAL A 85 -17.83 11.27 -10.76
C VAL A 85 -16.80 11.01 -9.68
N THR A 86 -16.36 9.76 -9.54
CA THR A 86 -15.37 9.36 -8.54
C THR A 86 -14.06 8.94 -9.21
N THR A 87 -12.92 9.38 -8.69
CA THR A 87 -11.59 8.98 -9.21
C THR A 87 -10.72 8.52 -8.04
N VAL A 88 -10.27 7.26 -8.07
CA VAL A 88 -9.34 6.73 -7.07
C VAL A 88 -7.92 7.06 -7.51
N TYR A 89 -7.17 7.76 -6.66
CA TYR A 89 -5.78 8.12 -6.96
C TYR A 89 -4.78 7.14 -6.36
N ALA A 90 -4.99 6.77 -5.10
CA ALA A 90 -4.06 5.95 -4.34
C ALA A 90 -4.81 5.02 -3.40
N VAL A 91 -4.24 3.84 -3.17
CA VAL A 91 -4.73 2.86 -2.19
C VAL A 91 -3.58 2.41 -1.33
N ALA A 92 -3.81 2.33 -0.03
CA ALA A 92 -2.83 1.88 0.95
C ALA A 92 -3.50 0.98 1.98
N GLY A 93 -2.78 0.00 2.49
CA GLY A 93 -3.25 -0.80 3.60
C GLY A 93 -2.20 -1.78 4.07
N LEU A 94 -2.30 -2.20 5.33
CA LEU A 94 -1.45 -3.28 5.85
C LEU A 94 -1.83 -4.61 5.22
N LYS A 95 -3.13 -4.84 5.08
CA LYS A 95 -3.75 -6.05 4.55
C LYS A 95 -5.01 -5.70 3.77
N VAL A 96 -5.50 -6.61 2.95
CA VAL A 96 -6.73 -6.49 2.14
C VAL A 96 -7.96 -6.16 3.00
N GLY A 97 -8.00 -6.63 4.25
CA GLY A 97 -9.08 -6.30 5.19
C GLY A 97 -8.94 -4.95 5.90
N SER A 98 -7.92 -4.14 5.58
CA SER A 98 -7.65 -2.84 6.20
C SER A 98 -7.09 -1.86 5.17
N LEU A 99 -7.81 -1.72 4.06
CA LEU A 99 -7.46 -0.85 2.95
C LEU A 99 -8.11 0.53 3.11
N TRP A 100 -7.40 1.53 2.63
CA TRP A 100 -7.82 2.92 2.56
C TRP A 100 -7.54 3.45 1.16
N ALA A 101 -8.44 4.27 0.63
CA ALA A 101 -8.28 4.91 -0.65
C ALA A 101 -8.32 6.43 -0.50
N ALA A 102 -7.43 7.12 -1.21
CA ALA A 102 -7.53 8.54 -1.49
C ALA A 102 -8.24 8.70 -2.84
N MET A 103 -9.40 9.34 -2.85
CA MET A 103 -10.22 9.48 -4.05
C MET A 103 -10.88 10.86 -4.12
N ASP A 104 -11.08 11.36 -5.32
CA ASP A 104 -11.91 12.54 -5.56
C ASP A 104 -13.37 12.14 -5.79
N SER A 105 -14.28 12.93 -5.21
CA SER A 105 -15.71 12.96 -5.51
C SER A 105 -16.05 14.31 -6.14
N CYS A 106 -16.36 14.30 -7.43
CA CYS A 106 -16.54 15.51 -8.24
C CYS A 106 -18.00 15.66 -8.70
N ARG A 107 -18.55 16.86 -8.53
CA ARG A 107 -19.82 17.28 -9.14
C ARG A 107 -19.53 18.30 -10.25
N PRO A 108 -20.02 18.08 -11.48
CA PRO A 108 -19.95 19.08 -12.54
C PRO A 108 -20.75 20.34 -12.15
N ALA A 109 -20.15 21.52 -12.26
CA ALA A 109 -20.75 22.82 -11.97
C ALA A 109 -20.25 23.91 -12.95
N ASP A 110 -21.13 24.44 -13.79
CA ASP A 110 -20.89 25.60 -14.67
C ASP A 110 -19.54 25.59 -15.43
N GLY A 111 -19.19 24.45 -16.02
CA GLY A 111 -17.96 24.28 -16.82
C GLY A 111 -16.71 23.90 -16.03
N ASN A 112 -16.79 23.88 -14.70
CA ASN A 112 -15.75 23.35 -13.81
C ASN A 112 -16.26 22.14 -13.02
N ALA A 113 -15.35 21.32 -12.51
CA ALA A 113 -15.72 20.29 -11.54
C ALA A 113 -15.40 20.80 -10.14
N VAL A 114 -16.38 20.71 -9.23
CA VAL A 114 -16.15 20.91 -7.79
C VAL A 114 -15.87 19.54 -7.21
N CYS A 115 -14.65 19.34 -6.74
CA CYS A 115 -14.17 18.05 -6.25
C CYS A 115 -13.83 18.13 -4.76
N SER A 116 -14.10 17.03 -4.05
CA SER A 116 -13.66 16.82 -2.67
C SER A 116 -12.76 15.59 -2.63
N LEU A 117 -11.52 15.77 -2.17
CA LEU A 117 -10.59 14.68 -1.92
C LEU A 117 -10.94 14.02 -0.60
N GLN A 118 -11.21 12.72 -0.63
CA GLN A 118 -11.67 11.94 0.52
C GLN A 118 -10.71 10.80 0.80
N VAL A 119 -10.47 10.53 2.08
CA VAL A 119 -9.84 9.28 2.52
C VAL A 119 -10.91 8.37 3.09
N VAL A 120 -11.14 7.25 2.43
CA VAL A 120 -12.21 6.29 2.75
C VAL A 120 -11.67 4.91 3.04
N PRO A 121 -12.30 4.16 3.97
CA PRO A 121 -12.03 2.75 4.10
C PRO A 121 -12.59 2.01 2.88
N VAL A 122 -11.79 1.10 2.32
CA VAL A 122 -12.20 0.26 1.20
C VAL A 122 -12.65 -1.08 1.77
N GLY A 123 -13.98 -1.25 1.84
CA GLY A 123 -14.60 -2.49 2.28
C GLY A 123 -14.61 -3.56 1.18
N THR A 124 -14.63 -4.84 1.58
CA THR A 124 -14.80 -5.96 0.65
C THR A 124 -16.27 -6.19 0.27
N SER A 125 -17.19 -5.57 1.02
CA SER A 125 -18.62 -5.55 0.75
C SER A 125 -19.20 -4.16 0.97
N ALA A 126 -20.37 -3.90 0.39
CA ALA A 126 -21.03 -2.60 0.52
C ALA A 126 -21.39 -2.25 1.98
N GLN A 127 -21.61 -3.27 2.82
CA GLN A 127 -21.92 -3.09 4.25
C GLN A 127 -20.71 -2.69 5.09
N GLU A 128 -19.50 -2.98 4.60
CA GLU A 128 -18.24 -2.62 5.27
C GLU A 128 -17.79 -1.20 4.93
N MET A 129 -18.38 -0.59 3.91
CA MET A 129 -18.08 0.79 3.54
C MET A 129 -18.57 1.73 4.64
N ARG A 130 -17.67 2.58 5.13
CA ARG A 130 -17.97 3.60 6.13
C ARG A 130 -17.81 4.99 5.51
N HIS A 131 -18.25 6.01 6.25
CA HIS A 131 -18.01 7.40 5.90
C HIS A 131 -16.50 7.68 5.76
N PRO A 132 -16.11 8.63 4.88
CA PRO A 132 -14.75 9.13 4.83
C PRO A 132 -14.25 9.57 6.22
N VAL A 133 -12.99 9.27 6.51
CA VAL A 133 -12.34 9.66 7.77
C VAL A 133 -11.66 11.03 7.69
N ALA A 134 -11.49 11.55 6.47
CA ALA A 134 -10.93 12.87 6.21
C ALA A 134 -11.42 13.43 4.88
N TYR A 135 -11.48 14.77 4.82
CA TYR A 135 -11.96 15.54 3.68
C TYR A 135 -10.99 16.69 3.39
N ASP A 136 -10.56 16.83 2.14
CA ASP A 136 -9.84 17.99 1.61
C ASP A 136 -8.59 18.42 2.39
N GLU A 137 -7.98 17.49 3.11
CA GLU A 137 -6.83 17.74 4.00
C GLU A 137 -5.62 18.37 3.30
N VAL A 138 -5.42 18.05 2.01
CA VAL A 138 -4.32 18.55 1.16
C VAL A 138 -4.82 19.46 0.03
N ARG A 139 -6.12 19.74 -0.05
CA ARG A 139 -6.75 20.56 -1.10
C ARG A 139 -7.13 21.92 -0.50
N ARG A 140 -6.73 23.03 -1.15
CA ARG A 140 -7.08 24.37 -0.64
C ARG A 140 -8.37 24.92 -1.25
N ASP A 141 -8.64 24.54 -2.49
CA ASP A 141 -9.82 24.97 -3.25
C ASP A 141 -10.50 23.74 -3.90
N PRO A 142 -11.83 23.57 -3.80
CA PRO A 142 -12.54 22.45 -4.42
C PRO A 142 -12.33 22.31 -5.95
N THR A 143 -11.97 23.39 -6.64
CA THR A 143 -11.68 23.41 -8.09
C THR A 143 -10.22 23.10 -8.41
N GLU A 144 -9.35 23.02 -7.40
CA GLU A 144 -7.93 22.72 -7.56
C GLU A 144 -7.73 21.30 -8.13
N GLN A 145 -6.92 21.17 -9.18
CA GLN A 145 -6.48 19.86 -9.64
C GLN A 145 -5.27 19.41 -8.83
N LEU A 146 -5.40 18.25 -8.17
CA LEU A 146 -4.30 17.63 -7.45
C LEU A 146 -3.52 16.71 -8.38
N ARG A 147 -2.19 16.72 -8.23
CA ARG A 147 -1.27 15.83 -8.94
C ARG A 147 -0.50 14.97 -7.96
N GLU A 148 -0.04 13.82 -8.43
CA GLU A 148 0.81 12.91 -7.66
C GLU A 148 0.29 12.64 -6.25
N VAL A 149 -1.04 12.43 -6.15
CA VAL A 149 -1.72 12.07 -4.91
C VAL A 149 -1.23 10.69 -4.50
N ASP A 150 -0.74 10.58 -3.28
CA ASP A 150 -0.20 9.36 -2.73
C ASP A 150 -0.73 9.10 -1.32
N LEU A 151 -0.84 7.83 -0.98
CA LEU A 151 -1.33 7.36 0.32
C LEU A 151 -0.37 6.29 0.83
N GLN A 152 0.21 6.53 2.01
CA GLN A 152 1.13 5.60 2.66
C GLN A 152 0.59 5.20 4.02
N VAL A 153 0.67 3.90 4.37
CA VAL A 153 0.34 3.47 5.72
C VAL A 153 1.49 3.81 6.66
N LEU A 154 1.19 4.58 7.70
CA LEU A 154 2.15 4.90 8.76
C LEU A 154 2.09 3.86 9.87
N SER A 155 0.88 3.44 10.24
CA SER A 155 0.61 2.46 11.30
C SER A 155 -0.77 1.83 11.13
N PRO A 156 -1.18 0.88 12.00
CA PRO A 156 -2.55 0.37 11.99
C PRO A 156 -3.63 1.44 12.25
N SER A 157 -3.28 2.60 12.82
CA SER A 157 -4.18 3.69 13.20
C SER A 157 -3.99 4.97 12.39
N ALA A 158 -3.01 5.04 11.50
CA ALA A 158 -2.70 6.25 10.76
C ALA A 158 -2.21 5.99 9.33
N VAL A 159 -2.60 6.89 8.43
CA VAL A 159 -2.09 6.98 7.06
C VAL A 159 -1.52 8.38 6.81
N MET A 160 -0.58 8.48 5.88
CA MET A 160 -0.11 9.75 5.34
C MET A 160 -0.72 9.96 3.97
N LEU A 161 -1.43 11.07 3.82
CA LEU A 161 -1.88 11.58 2.54
C LEU A 161 -0.92 12.65 2.07
N SER A 162 -0.54 12.59 0.79
CA SER A 162 0.22 13.66 0.16
C SER A 162 -0.30 13.98 -1.23
N ALA A 163 -0.12 15.22 -1.67
CA ALA A 163 -0.47 15.66 -3.02
C ALA A 163 0.35 16.89 -3.42
N VAL A 164 0.50 17.11 -4.73
CA VAL A 164 1.04 18.33 -5.31
C VAL A 164 -0.11 19.20 -5.81
N GLY A 165 -0.29 20.36 -5.19
CA GLY A 165 -1.32 21.32 -5.56
C GLY A 165 -0.97 22.16 -6.79
N ALA A 166 -1.80 23.17 -7.05
CA ALA A 166 -1.61 24.14 -8.13
C ALA A 166 -0.35 25.00 -7.95
N ASP A 167 0.09 25.23 -6.70
CA ASP A 167 1.32 25.95 -6.38
C ASP A 167 2.60 25.12 -6.64
N GLY A 168 2.45 23.87 -7.06
CA GLY A 168 3.57 22.95 -7.31
C GLY A 168 4.25 22.44 -6.05
N ARG A 169 3.79 22.84 -4.85
CA ARG A 169 4.33 22.36 -3.59
C ARG A 169 3.62 21.09 -3.17
N ARG A 170 4.40 20.10 -2.73
CA ARG A 170 3.86 18.89 -2.12
C ARG A 170 3.44 19.17 -0.67
N VAL A 171 2.21 18.81 -0.33
CA VAL A 171 1.64 18.93 1.02
C VAL A 171 1.48 17.54 1.63
N TYR A 172 1.71 17.43 2.94
CA TYR A 172 1.60 16.19 3.70
C TYR A 172 0.65 16.34 4.87
N ARG A 173 -0.15 15.29 5.10
CA ARG A 173 -1.11 15.21 6.19
C ARG A 173 -1.09 13.82 6.77
N ARG A 174 -0.97 13.71 8.09
CA ARG A 174 -1.22 12.46 8.82
C ARG A 174 -2.69 12.43 9.15
N ILE A 175 -3.36 11.38 8.73
CA ILE A 175 -4.76 11.14 9.01
C ILE A 175 -4.83 10.04 10.06
N SER A 176 -5.28 10.40 11.26
CA SER A 176 -5.67 9.41 12.25
C SER A 176 -7.00 8.81 11.83
N LEU A 177 -7.03 7.48 11.71
CA LEU A 177 -8.22 6.74 11.29
C LEU A 177 -9.38 6.83 12.30
N ASN A 178 -9.11 7.37 13.50
CA ASN A 178 -10.10 7.56 14.57
C ASN A 178 -10.38 9.04 14.90
N SER A 179 -9.55 9.99 14.47
CA SER A 179 -9.62 11.38 14.97
C SER A 179 -9.30 12.48 13.94
N GLY A 180 -9.31 12.17 12.65
CA GLY A 180 -9.12 13.14 11.56
C GLY A 180 -7.65 13.48 11.23
N GLY A 181 -7.45 14.48 10.36
CA GLY A 181 -6.15 14.90 9.85
C GLY A 181 -5.41 15.94 10.70
N TYR A 182 -4.08 15.82 10.74
CA TYR A 182 -3.16 16.78 11.34
C TYR A 182 -1.91 16.92 10.45
N ALA A 183 -1.23 18.06 10.53
CA ALA A 183 0.06 18.23 9.86
C ALA A 183 1.12 17.27 10.43
N ILE A 184 2.01 16.78 9.57
CA ILE A 184 3.18 16.00 10.00
C ILE A 184 4.32 16.97 10.27
N GLU A 185 4.78 17.01 11.52
CA GLU A 185 6.02 17.66 11.91
C GLU A 185 7.01 16.56 12.30
N PRO A 186 8.00 16.25 11.46
CA PRO A 186 8.95 15.20 11.75
C PRO A 186 9.82 15.60 12.93
N GLU A 187 10.10 14.63 13.78
CA GLU A 187 10.97 14.84 14.91
C GLU A 187 12.42 14.58 14.52
N TYR A 188 13.31 15.42 15.05
CA TYR A 188 14.72 15.35 14.72
C TYR A 188 15.41 14.13 15.36
N SER A 189 14.94 13.67 16.52
CA SER A 189 15.58 12.56 17.21
C SER A 189 14.63 11.79 18.12
N ASP A 190 14.89 10.50 18.24
CA ASP A 190 14.38 9.65 19.30
C ASP A 190 15.60 8.94 19.91
N PRO A 191 15.89 9.18 21.21
CA PRO A 191 17.05 8.57 21.87
C PRO A 191 16.95 7.04 21.96
N THR A 192 15.76 6.47 21.81
CA THR A 192 15.54 5.02 21.86
C THR A 192 15.73 4.34 20.52
N GLY A 193 15.80 5.10 19.44
CA GLY A 193 15.90 4.59 18.08
C GLY A 193 14.66 3.79 17.63
N PRO A 194 14.69 3.32 16.38
CA PRO A 194 13.62 2.51 15.81
C PRO A 194 13.56 1.11 16.43
N ARG A 195 12.36 0.55 16.49
CA ARG A 195 12.04 -0.72 17.15
C ARG A 195 11.40 -1.71 16.16
N PRO A 196 11.39 -3.02 16.48
CA PRO A 196 10.63 -3.99 15.70
C PRO A 196 9.15 -3.58 15.59
N GLY A 197 8.65 -3.50 14.35
CA GLY A 197 7.28 -3.05 14.04
C GLY A 197 7.20 -1.61 13.52
N ASP A 198 8.25 -0.80 13.74
CA ASP A 198 8.36 0.53 13.15
C ASP A 198 8.54 0.44 11.63
N ARG A 199 8.01 1.44 10.93
CA ARG A 199 7.95 1.44 9.47
C ARG A 199 8.84 2.51 8.89
N LEU A 200 9.66 2.14 7.91
CA LEU A 200 10.38 3.09 7.08
C LEU A 200 9.38 3.81 6.16
N VAL A 201 9.43 5.13 6.13
CA VAL A 201 8.59 5.97 5.28
C VAL A 201 9.42 7.06 4.62
N GLN A 202 8.89 7.65 3.56
CA GLN A 202 9.49 8.80 2.91
C GLN A 202 8.44 9.87 2.79
N LEU A 203 8.68 11.02 3.43
CA LEU A 203 7.71 12.11 3.36
C LEU A 203 7.76 12.72 1.97
N GLN A 204 8.93 13.08 1.48
CA GLN A 204 9.11 13.63 0.15
C GLN A 204 9.73 12.59 -0.78
N ARG A 205 9.19 12.45 -2.00
CA ARG A 205 9.84 11.67 -3.07
C ARG A 205 11.28 12.16 -3.23
N HIS A 206 12.24 11.24 -3.15
CA HIS A 206 13.69 11.57 -3.19
C HIS A 206 14.25 12.34 -1.99
N GLY A 207 13.44 12.55 -0.95
CA GLY A 207 13.85 13.17 0.31
C GLY A 207 14.54 12.20 1.27
N LEU A 208 14.83 12.70 2.46
CA LEU A 208 15.37 11.85 3.53
C LEU A 208 14.33 10.81 3.97
N PRO A 209 14.78 9.60 4.32
CA PRO A 209 13.91 8.59 4.91
C PRO A 209 13.70 8.86 6.40
N TYR A 210 12.50 8.51 6.87
CA TYR A 210 12.06 8.62 8.27
C TYR A 210 11.54 7.26 8.72
N TYR A 211 11.37 7.05 10.01
CA TYR A 211 10.58 5.94 10.51
C TYR A 211 9.37 6.41 11.30
N VAL A 212 8.31 5.62 11.26
CA VAL A 212 7.09 5.82 12.05
C VAL A 212 7.11 4.82 13.18
N ARG A 213 6.92 5.33 14.40
CA ARG A 213 6.76 4.48 15.57
C ARG A 213 5.38 3.86 15.60
N GLN A 214 5.32 2.54 15.75
CA GLN A 214 4.04 1.83 15.70
C GLN A 214 3.12 2.18 16.88
N ASN A 215 3.68 2.59 18.02
CA ASN A 215 2.93 2.79 19.27
C ASN A 215 2.23 4.15 19.36
N ASP A 216 2.71 5.18 18.66
CA ASP A 216 2.15 6.53 18.76
C ASP A 216 2.20 7.35 17.47
N ASP A 217 2.47 6.71 16.35
CA ASP A 217 2.39 7.27 15.01
C ASP A 217 3.29 8.51 14.79
N ARG A 218 4.32 8.68 15.63
CA ARG A 218 5.31 9.76 15.49
C ARG A 218 6.28 9.43 14.38
N VAL A 219 6.53 10.43 13.54
CA VAL A 219 7.48 10.37 12.44
C VAL A 219 8.81 10.92 12.93
N VAL A 220 9.86 10.10 12.88
CA VAL A 220 11.18 10.43 13.41
C VAL A 220 12.23 10.30 12.32
N SER A 221 13.15 11.25 12.25
CA SER A 221 14.26 11.22 11.32
C SER A 221 15.20 10.04 11.61
N LEU A 222 15.69 9.37 10.56
CA LEU A 222 16.71 8.35 10.75
C LEU A 222 18.04 8.98 11.16
N ALA A 223 18.68 8.42 12.19
CA ALA A 223 19.97 8.90 12.68
C ALA A 223 21.09 8.71 11.67
N THR A 224 21.05 7.60 10.92
CA THR A 224 22.09 7.17 9.99
C THR A 224 21.48 6.68 8.67
N PRO A 225 20.87 7.57 7.86
CA PRO A 225 20.36 7.18 6.54
C PRO A 225 21.52 6.79 5.62
N PRO A 226 21.30 5.88 4.63
CA PRO A 226 22.34 5.53 3.67
C PRO A 226 22.69 6.75 2.80
N THR A 227 23.96 6.85 2.39
CA THR A 227 24.44 7.94 1.54
C THR A 227 24.07 7.69 0.07
N LEU A 228 22.81 7.95 -0.27
CA LEU A 228 22.27 7.82 -1.63
C LEU A 228 21.65 9.15 -2.09
N SER A 229 21.75 9.42 -3.38
CA SER A 229 20.95 10.44 -4.07
C SER A 229 19.63 9.83 -4.54
N ALA A 230 18.61 10.67 -4.77
CA ALA A 230 17.32 10.25 -5.31
C ALA A 230 16.70 9.03 -4.58
N MET A 231 16.79 8.99 -3.26
CA MET A 231 16.33 7.86 -2.45
C MET A 231 14.84 7.55 -2.71
N ASP A 232 14.47 6.28 -2.67
CA ASP A 232 13.08 5.85 -2.70
C ASP A 232 12.88 4.67 -1.76
N VAL A 233 11.91 4.79 -0.85
CA VAL A 233 11.65 3.78 0.19
C VAL A 233 10.79 2.67 -0.41
N VAL A 234 11.26 1.43 -0.31
CA VAL A 234 10.50 0.30 -0.85
C VAL A 234 9.40 -0.10 0.13
N GLY A 235 8.17 0.31 -0.16
CA GLY A 235 6.99 0.00 0.67
C GLY A 235 6.51 -1.46 0.61
N SER A 236 6.98 -2.25 -0.35
CA SER A 236 6.55 -3.66 -0.55
C SER A 236 7.32 -4.67 0.31
N VAL A 237 8.32 -4.24 1.09
CA VAL A 237 9.14 -5.13 1.92
C VAL A 237 8.33 -5.61 3.14
N PRO A 238 8.19 -6.94 3.37
CA PRO A 238 7.49 -7.45 4.53
C PRO A 238 8.11 -7.04 5.86
N ASP A 239 7.25 -6.88 6.88
CA ASP A 239 7.69 -6.66 8.26
C ASP A 239 8.67 -7.78 8.69
N GLY A 240 9.82 -7.39 9.22
CA GLY A 240 10.87 -8.33 9.67
C GLY A 240 11.90 -8.73 8.60
N ALA A 241 11.67 -8.42 7.32
CA ALA A 241 12.72 -8.57 6.28
C ALA A 241 13.78 -7.46 6.32
N GLY A 242 13.57 -6.45 7.17
CA GLY A 242 14.39 -5.25 7.24
C GLY A 242 13.81 -4.10 6.43
N TRP A 243 14.63 -3.10 6.18
CA TRP A 243 14.28 -1.89 5.45
C TRP A 243 15.14 -1.75 4.20
N TRP A 244 14.51 -1.34 3.11
CA TRP A 244 15.16 -1.26 1.81
C TRP A 244 14.92 0.13 1.22
N ILE A 245 15.99 0.71 0.67
CA ILE A 245 15.97 1.99 -0.03
C ILE A 245 16.68 1.77 -1.37
N THR A 246 16.04 2.19 -2.45
CA THR A 246 16.71 2.34 -3.74
C THR A 246 17.20 3.78 -3.88
N GLY A 247 18.18 4.02 -4.74
CA GLY A 247 18.68 5.36 -5.03
C GLY A 247 19.88 5.30 -5.95
N THR A 248 20.54 6.42 -6.16
CA THR A 248 21.78 6.47 -6.93
C THR A 248 22.96 6.78 -6.04
N ASP A 249 24.09 6.11 -6.28
CA ASP A 249 25.34 6.46 -5.63
C ASP A 249 25.80 7.84 -6.11
N PRO A 250 26.07 8.80 -5.20
CA PRO A 250 26.40 10.18 -5.57
C PRO A 250 27.74 10.31 -6.30
N GLY A 251 28.66 9.35 -6.15
CA GLY A 251 29.97 9.40 -6.80
C GLY A 251 29.96 8.86 -8.23
N THR A 252 29.25 7.76 -8.46
CA THR A 252 29.24 7.03 -9.74
C THR A 252 28.01 7.30 -10.60
N GLY A 253 26.91 7.76 -9.98
CA GLY A 253 25.59 7.88 -10.60
C GLY A 253 24.93 6.52 -10.90
N GLU A 254 25.48 5.42 -10.40
CA GLU A 254 24.92 4.09 -10.57
C GLU A 254 23.76 3.86 -9.59
N LEU A 255 22.80 3.05 -10.02
CA LEU A 255 21.73 2.57 -9.17
C LEU A 255 22.32 1.73 -8.04
N ALA A 256 21.84 1.99 -6.83
CA ALA A 256 22.21 1.29 -5.62
C ALA A 256 20.97 0.86 -4.84
N VAL A 257 21.11 -0.24 -4.10
CA VAL A 257 20.13 -0.68 -3.12
C VAL A 257 20.81 -0.71 -1.76
N ALA A 258 20.23 0.00 -0.80
CA ALA A 258 20.63 -0.04 0.59
C ALA A 258 19.65 -0.92 1.37
N THR A 259 20.15 -1.95 2.06
CA THR A 259 19.36 -2.80 2.94
C THR A 259 19.83 -2.67 4.38
N SER A 260 18.89 -2.66 5.31
CA SER A 260 19.14 -2.69 6.75
C SER A 260 18.30 -3.78 7.39
N HIS A 261 18.93 -4.69 8.15
CA HIS A 261 18.25 -5.75 8.89
C HIS A 261 18.12 -5.43 10.39
N ASP A 262 18.60 -4.27 10.82
CA ASP A 262 18.63 -3.79 12.21
C ASP A 262 17.92 -2.42 12.35
N GLN A 263 16.80 -2.30 11.62
CA GLN A 263 15.91 -1.13 11.65
C GLN A 263 16.66 0.18 11.37
N GLY A 264 17.51 0.21 10.34
CA GLY A 264 18.20 1.42 9.89
C GLY A 264 19.39 1.85 10.75
N THR A 265 19.79 1.04 11.73
CA THR A 265 21.00 1.30 12.54
C THR A 265 22.25 1.16 11.66
N THR A 266 22.32 0.10 10.86
CA THR A 266 23.38 -0.11 9.86
C THR A 266 22.78 -0.39 8.48
N TRP A 267 23.51 0.01 7.44
CA TRP A 267 23.08 -0.15 6.05
C TRP A 267 24.17 -0.86 5.25
N THR A 268 23.77 -1.89 4.50
CA THR A 268 24.59 -2.50 3.45
C THR A 268 24.17 -1.89 2.11
N VAL A 269 25.07 -1.14 1.47
CA VAL A 269 24.82 -0.54 0.15
C VAL A 269 25.44 -1.42 -0.94
N ARG A 270 24.65 -1.77 -1.95
CA ARG A 270 25.08 -2.52 -3.13
C ARG A 270 24.88 -1.70 -4.39
N LEU A 271 25.98 -1.43 -5.11
CA LEU A 271 25.96 -0.87 -6.46
C LEU A 271 25.59 -1.97 -7.45
N LEU A 272 24.75 -1.63 -8.42
CA LEU A 272 24.23 -2.61 -9.38
C LEU A 272 24.88 -2.51 -10.77
N GLY A 273 25.78 -1.56 -11.00
CA GLY A 273 26.42 -1.37 -12.31
C GLY A 273 25.46 -0.89 -13.40
N VAL A 274 24.29 -0.38 -13.03
CA VAL A 274 23.26 0.13 -13.95
C VAL A 274 23.06 1.60 -13.69
N ARG A 275 23.09 2.43 -14.74
CA ARG A 275 22.71 3.84 -14.63
C ARG A 275 21.22 3.99 -14.96
N PRO A 276 20.39 4.47 -14.01
CA PRO A 276 18.98 4.66 -14.29
C PRO A 276 18.78 5.75 -15.33
N GLY A 277 17.80 5.55 -16.20
CA GLY A 277 17.30 6.53 -17.16
C GLY A 277 16.20 7.40 -16.55
N ILE A 278 15.11 7.59 -17.30
CA ILE A 278 13.94 8.34 -16.81
C ILE A 278 13.04 7.41 -15.99
N GLY A 279 12.61 7.90 -14.82
CA GLY A 279 11.66 7.23 -13.93
C GLY A 279 12.33 6.49 -12.77
N ASP A 280 11.54 6.21 -11.74
CA ASP A 280 12.02 5.54 -10.53
C ASP A 280 12.21 4.03 -10.80
N PRO A 281 13.22 3.41 -10.17
CA PRO A 281 13.34 1.96 -10.19
C PRO A 281 12.19 1.33 -9.40
N VAL A 282 11.68 0.19 -9.87
CA VAL A 282 10.58 -0.52 -9.19
C VAL A 282 11.13 -1.78 -8.54
N LEU A 283 11.03 -1.87 -7.21
CA LEU A 283 11.42 -3.05 -6.44
C LEU A 283 10.18 -3.79 -5.92
N THR A 284 10.13 -5.10 -6.13
CA THR A 284 9.07 -5.96 -5.59
C THR A 284 9.64 -7.20 -4.91
N THR A 285 9.03 -7.58 -3.80
CA THR A 285 9.33 -8.79 -3.03
C THR A 285 8.09 -9.22 -2.25
N THR A 286 8.01 -10.50 -1.88
CA THR A 286 6.95 -11.05 -1.00
C THR A 286 7.49 -11.55 0.33
N ASP A 287 8.80 -11.80 0.42
CA ASP A 287 9.45 -12.41 1.58
C ASP A 287 10.71 -11.64 2.04
N GLY A 288 11.15 -10.64 1.26
CA GLY A 288 12.39 -9.91 1.45
C GLY A 288 13.65 -10.77 1.35
N GLN A 289 13.57 -12.00 0.83
CA GLN A 289 14.71 -12.83 0.44
C GLN A 289 14.89 -12.80 -1.07
N THR A 290 13.81 -13.10 -1.79
CA THR A 290 13.76 -12.97 -3.24
C THR A 290 13.15 -11.63 -3.60
N ALA A 291 13.89 -10.81 -4.32
CA ALA A 291 13.39 -9.54 -4.82
C ALA A 291 13.78 -9.34 -6.28
N TYR A 292 12.93 -8.60 -6.98
CA TYR A 292 13.13 -8.18 -8.35
C TYR A 292 13.15 -6.67 -8.42
N LEU A 293 14.10 -6.13 -9.16
CA LEU A 293 14.27 -4.71 -9.36
C LEU A 293 14.27 -4.42 -10.85
N PHE A 294 13.42 -3.49 -11.25
CA PHE A 294 13.20 -3.08 -12.63
C PHE A 294 13.70 -1.66 -12.81
N VAL A 295 14.54 -1.45 -13.82
CA VAL A 295 15.24 -0.19 -14.05
C VAL A 295 15.05 0.22 -15.48
N ARG A 296 14.45 1.40 -15.70
CA ARG A 296 14.40 1.99 -17.03
C ARG A 296 15.79 2.52 -17.37
N THR A 297 16.32 2.16 -18.53
CA THR A 297 17.61 2.62 -19.04
C THR A 297 17.45 3.10 -20.49
N ALA A 298 18.48 3.74 -21.04
CA ALA A 298 18.49 4.12 -22.45
C ALA A 298 18.36 2.91 -23.41
N ALA A 299 18.74 1.71 -22.95
CA ALA A 299 18.65 0.46 -23.73
C ALA A 299 17.31 -0.27 -23.55
N GLY A 300 16.39 0.26 -22.72
CA GLY A 300 15.12 -0.38 -22.37
C GLY A 300 15.05 -0.74 -20.89
N LEU A 301 14.19 -1.70 -20.54
CA LEU A 301 14.01 -2.15 -19.16
C LEU A 301 15.06 -3.21 -18.80
N GLN A 302 15.87 -2.93 -17.79
CA GLN A 302 16.78 -3.89 -17.19
C GLN A 302 16.18 -4.48 -15.92
N GLN A 303 16.47 -5.74 -15.67
CA GLN A 303 15.98 -6.47 -14.51
C GLN A 303 17.15 -7.03 -13.71
N GLN A 304 17.09 -6.82 -12.39
CA GLN A 304 18.02 -7.34 -11.40
C GLN A 304 17.24 -8.23 -10.43
N ARG A 305 17.90 -9.26 -9.88
CA ARG A 305 17.32 -10.15 -8.87
C ARG A 305 18.29 -10.41 -7.74
N THR A 306 17.73 -10.58 -6.56
CA THR A 306 18.41 -11.14 -5.40
C THR A 306 17.62 -12.34 -4.89
N THR A 307 18.30 -13.27 -4.23
CA THR A 307 17.71 -14.42 -3.51
C THR A 307 18.22 -14.54 -2.08
N ASP A 308 19.00 -13.56 -1.62
CA ASP A 308 19.68 -13.57 -0.32
C ASP A 308 19.42 -12.32 0.52
N GLY A 309 18.30 -11.64 0.25
CA GLY A 309 17.87 -10.43 0.93
C GLY A 309 18.64 -9.18 0.52
N GLY A 310 19.05 -9.09 -0.74
CA GLY A 310 19.74 -7.94 -1.31
C GLY A 310 21.23 -7.91 -1.03
N ARG A 311 21.82 -9.00 -0.49
CA ARG A 311 23.27 -9.07 -0.25
C ARG A 311 24.04 -9.24 -1.55
N THR A 312 23.49 -9.96 -2.52
CA THR A 312 23.99 -10.09 -3.89
C THR A 312 22.86 -9.86 -4.89
N TRP A 313 23.24 -9.37 -6.07
CA TRP A 313 22.31 -9.08 -7.15
C TRP A 313 22.85 -9.65 -8.47
N GLU A 314 21.98 -10.26 -9.25
CA GLU A 314 22.26 -10.79 -10.58
C GLU A 314 21.36 -10.13 -11.63
N SER A 315 21.95 -9.76 -12.78
CA SER A 315 21.18 -9.33 -13.94
C SER A 315 20.41 -10.51 -14.52
N ILE A 316 19.11 -10.35 -14.78
CA ILE A 316 18.31 -11.39 -15.45
C ILE A 316 18.22 -11.07 -16.94
N GLY A 317 18.85 -11.92 -17.74
CA GLY A 317 18.82 -11.82 -19.19
C GLY A 317 19.53 -10.58 -19.74
N THR A 318 19.50 -10.42 -21.06
CA THR A 318 19.74 -9.12 -21.70
C THR A 318 18.49 -8.26 -21.49
N ALA A 319 18.65 -6.93 -21.33
CA ALA A 319 17.55 -5.95 -21.18
C ALA A 319 16.30 -6.43 -21.92
N SER A 320 15.38 -7.04 -21.16
CA SER A 320 14.36 -7.86 -21.77
C SER A 320 13.49 -6.92 -22.56
N ALA A 321 13.34 -7.19 -23.86
CA ALA A 321 12.20 -6.64 -24.56
C ALA A 321 11.01 -7.28 -23.86
N LEU A 322 10.45 -6.60 -22.86
CA LEU A 322 9.06 -6.81 -22.50
C LEU A 322 8.32 -6.95 -23.84
N PRO A 323 7.40 -7.93 -23.99
CA PRO A 323 6.55 -8.01 -25.17
C PRO A 323 6.18 -6.59 -25.55
N ARG A 324 6.21 -6.23 -26.83
CA ARG A 324 5.80 -4.88 -27.27
C ARG A 324 4.36 -4.67 -26.79
N LEU A 325 4.23 -4.20 -25.56
CA LEU A 325 2.99 -4.17 -24.79
C LEU A 325 2.07 -3.10 -25.40
N SER A 326 2.62 -2.28 -26.31
CA SER A 326 1.91 -1.65 -27.42
C SER A 326 2.90 -1.30 -28.56
N ALA A 327 2.41 -1.18 -29.79
CA ALA A 327 3.14 -0.52 -30.86
C ALA A 327 3.27 0.96 -30.50
N GLY A 328 4.47 1.40 -30.12
CA GLY A 328 4.67 2.76 -29.59
C GLY A 328 4.80 2.82 -28.06
N PHE A 329 5.42 1.80 -27.46
CA PHE A 329 5.86 1.79 -26.07
C PHE A 329 6.90 2.91 -25.83
N ASP A 330 6.48 4.18 -25.85
CA ASP A 330 7.21 5.26 -25.23
C ASP A 330 7.05 5.11 -23.72
N ALA A 331 7.70 4.08 -23.21
CA ALA A 331 7.67 3.73 -21.81
C ALA A 331 8.36 4.81 -20.97
N THR A 332 9.10 5.74 -21.58
CA THR A 332 9.97 6.67 -20.85
C THR A 332 9.20 7.54 -19.87
N ASN A 333 7.92 7.84 -20.13
CA ASN A 333 7.13 8.76 -19.30
C ASN A 333 5.88 8.15 -18.65
N LYS A 334 5.62 6.85 -18.86
CA LYS A 334 4.41 6.20 -18.33
C LYS A 334 4.68 5.57 -16.95
N PRO A 335 3.79 5.75 -15.95
CA PRO A 335 3.91 5.06 -14.67
C PRO A 335 3.98 3.56 -14.86
N PHE A 336 4.89 2.92 -14.16
CA PHE A 336 5.18 1.50 -14.26
C PHE A 336 5.33 0.91 -12.87
N GLY A 337 4.91 -0.35 -12.72
CA GLY A 337 5.06 -1.09 -11.49
C GLY A 337 5.18 -2.58 -11.73
N ALA A 338 5.49 -3.29 -10.66
CA ALA A 338 5.65 -4.73 -10.65
C ALA A 338 5.18 -5.27 -9.31
N VAL A 339 4.60 -6.46 -9.31
CA VAL A 339 4.29 -7.23 -8.12
C VAL A 339 4.80 -8.66 -8.27
N LEU A 340 5.35 -9.20 -7.19
CA LEU A 340 5.73 -10.61 -7.09
C LEU A 340 4.55 -11.37 -6.47
N ARG A 341 4.12 -12.45 -7.12
CA ARG A 341 3.03 -13.31 -6.68
C ARG A 341 3.53 -14.37 -5.70
N THR A 342 2.61 -14.95 -4.93
CA THR A 342 2.93 -16.02 -3.97
C THR A 342 3.44 -17.31 -4.62
N ASP A 343 3.14 -17.51 -5.90
CA ASP A 343 3.66 -18.64 -6.71
C ASP A 343 5.05 -18.35 -7.31
N GLY A 344 5.63 -17.17 -7.04
CA GLY A 344 6.91 -16.73 -7.57
C GLY A 344 6.86 -16.11 -8.96
N SER A 345 5.70 -16.07 -9.61
CA SER A 345 5.53 -15.35 -10.88
C SER A 345 5.52 -13.84 -10.66
N ILE A 346 5.92 -13.10 -11.70
CA ILE A 346 6.05 -11.65 -11.67
C ILE A 346 5.00 -11.07 -12.60
N LEU A 347 4.19 -10.14 -12.10
CA LEU A 347 3.28 -9.35 -12.90
C LEU A 347 3.80 -7.91 -12.97
N VAL A 348 4.11 -7.45 -14.18
CA VAL A 348 4.45 -6.05 -14.45
C VAL A 348 3.26 -5.35 -15.10
N TRP A 349 3.09 -4.07 -14.79
CA TRP A 349 2.06 -3.22 -15.36
C TRP A 349 2.63 -1.90 -15.83
N LEU A 350 2.05 -1.36 -16.90
CA LEU A 350 2.30 0.00 -17.38
C LEU A 350 0.96 0.72 -17.45
N ALA A 351 0.85 1.87 -16.78
CA ALA A 351 -0.32 2.72 -16.91
C ALA A 351 -0.40 3.25 -18.36
N ASP A 352 -1.52 2.96 -19.02
CA ASP A 352 -1.83 3.45 -20.37
C ASP A 352 -3.27 3.97 -20.39
N SER A 353 -3.65 4.69 -21.46
CA SER A 353 -5.04 5.11 -21.70
C SER A 353 -5.68 4.19 -22.74
N PRO A 354 -6.89 3.64 -22.49
CA PRO A 354 -7.80 3.93 -21.37
C PRO A 354 -7.55 3.09 -20.10
N GLY A 355 -6.54 2.21 -20.07
CA GLY A 355 -6.23 1.39 -18.90
C GLY A 355 -4.82 0.78 -18.97
N ALA A 356 -4.40 0.17 -17.88
CA ALA A 356 -3.06 -0.43 -17.80
C ALA A 356 -2.91 -1.68 -18.68
N VAL A 357 -1.71 -1.88 -19.21
CA VAL A 357 -1.28 -3.10 -19.91
C VAL A 357 -0.39 -3.94 -19.02
N TYR A 358 -0.47 -5.27 -19.14
CA TYR A 358 0.18 -6.20 -18.22
C TYR A 358 1.04 -7.22 -18.95
N ALA A 359 2.18 -7.55 -18.36
CA ALA A 359 2.93 -8.74 -18.74
C ALA A 359 3.27 -9.59 -17.53
N GLU A 360 3.33 -10.89 -17.76
CA GLU A 360 3.59 -11.89 -16.73
C GLU A 360 4.81 -12.71 -17.07
N SER A 361 5.62 -13.01 -16.05
CA SER A 361 6.71 -13.98 -16.12
C SER A 361 6.52 -15.07 -15.09
N SER A 362 6.48 -16.33 -15.54
CA SER A 362 6.41 -17.53 -14.69
C SER A 362 7.77 -18.22 -14.53
N ASP A 363 8.83 -17.71 -15.16
CA ASP A 363 10.17 -18.29 -15.20
C ASP A 363 11.22 -17.43 -14.47
N GLY A 364 10.76 -16.63 -13.50
CA GLY A 364 11.60 -15.78 -12.67
C GLY A 364 12.16 -14.56 -13.40
N GLY A 365 11.40 -14.01 -14.35
CA GLY A 365 11.73 -12.79 -15.08
C GLY A 365 12.51 -12.99 -16.38
N ARG A 366 12.68 -14.23 -16.86
CA ARG A 366 13.46 -14.51 -18.07
C ARG A 366 12.65 -14.26 -19.33
N THR A 367 11.38 -14.61 -19.31
CA THR A 367 10.44 -14.32 -20.39
C THR A 367 9.17 -13.71 -19.82
N TYR A 368 8.59 -12.80 -20.60
CA TYR A 368 7.32 -12.17 -20.28
C TYR A 368 6.34 -12.42 -21.42
N HIS A 369 5.07 -12.61 -21.09
CA HIS A 369 3.97 -12.67 -22.06
C HIS A 369 2.87 -11.69 -21.67
N SER A 370 2.15 -11.17 -22.65
CA SER A 370 1.00 -10.31 -22.40
C SER A 370 -0.06 -11.10 -21.62
N THR A 371 -0.69 -10.45 -20.64
CA THR A 371 -1.76 -11.04 -19.84
C THR A 371 -2.86 -10.02 -19.60
N ASN A 372 -4.04 -10.50 -19.19
CA ASN A 372 -5.11 -9.61 -18.76
C ASN A 372 -4.87 -9.16 -17.32
N GLY A 373 -5.42 -8.00 -16.96
CA GLY A 373 -5.36 -7.51 -15.59
C GLY A 373 -6.56 -6.66 -15.21
N PRO A 374 -6.56 -6.10 -14.01
CA PRO A 374 -7.71 -5.39 -13.40
C PRO A 374 -8.01 -4.01 -14.01
N GLY A 375 -7.26 -3.58 -15.03
CA GLY A 375 -7.48 -2.31 -15.74
C GLY A 375 -6.71 -1.09 -15.22
N GLY A 376 -6.09 -1.15 -14.04
CA GLY A 376 -5.27 -0.04 -13.50
C GLY A 376 -4.03 -0.47 -12.71
N PRO A 377 -3.20 0.50 -12.25
CA PRO A 377 -2.01 0.24 -11.42
C PRO A 377 -2.28 -0.74 -10.28
N ILE A 378 -1.31 -1.60 -9.97
CA ILE A 378 -1.43 -2.59 -8.89
C ILE A 378 -0.47 -2.23 -7.75
N VAL A 379 -1.02 -2.24 -6.53
CA VAL A 379 -0.30 -2.10 -5.27
C VAL A 379 -0.32 -3.42 -4.51
N ALA A 380 0.83 -3.86 -4.01
CA ALA A 380 0.92 -5.02 -3.12
C ALA A 380 0.67 -4.60 -1.66
N VAL A 381 -0.05 -5.45 -0.93
CA VAL A 381 -0.26 -5.37 0.53
C VAL A 381 0.15 -6.71 1.17
N SER A 382 0.27 -6.80 2.49
CA SER A 382 0.90 -7.97 3.12
C SER A 382 0.24 -9.32 2.84
N ASP A 383 -1.07 -9.34 2.53
CA ASP A 383 -1.85 -10.55 2.26
C ASP A 383 -2.61 -10.51 0.92
N GLY A 384 -2.21 -9.65 -0.01
CA GLY A 384 -2.82 -9.58 -1.34
C GLY A 384 -2.41 -8.36 -2.17
N TYR A 385 -3.29 -7.96 -3.07
CA TYR A 385 -3.06 -6.95 -4.09
C TYR A 385 -4.32 -6.12 -4.30
N VAL A 386 -4.15 -4.85 -4.64
CA VAL A 386 -5.25 -3.95 -5.00
C VAL A 386 -4.92 -3.22 -6.28
N SER A 387 -5.91 -3.11 -7.16
CA SER A 387 -5.83 -2.29 -8.37
C SER A 387 -6.52 -0.96 -8.18
N ILE A 388 -5.84 0.09 -8.61
CA ILE A 388 -6.32 1.46 -8.73
C ILE A 388 -7.03 1.58 -10.09
N SER A 389 -8.22 1.02 -10.17
CA SER A 389 -9.09 1.01 -11.36
C SER A 389 -10.46 1.64 -11.04
N ASP A 390 -11.34 1.79 -12.04
CA ASP A 390 -12.75 2.13 -11.83
C ASP A 390 -13.68 1.03 -12.38
N PRO A 391 -14.34 0.24 -11.50
CA PRO A 391 -14.19 0.22 -10.04
C PRO A 391 -12.82 -0.36 -9.63
N PRO A 392 -12.33 -0.07 -8.40
CA PRO A 392 -11.14 -0.70 -7.88
C PRO A 392 -11.36 -2.21 -7.72
N ALA A 393 -10.31 -3.01 -7.72
CA ALA A 393 -10.40 -4.46 -7.56
C ALA A 393 -9.34 -4.99 -6.61
N MET A 394 -9.65 -6.06 -5.87
CA MET A 394 -8.68 -6.75 -5.01
C MET A 394 -8.39 -8.15 -5.51
N SER A 395 -7.23 -8.66 -5.14
CA SER A 395 -6.84 -10.05 -5.38
C SER A 395 -5.99 -10.57 -4.23
N ARG A 396 -6.04 -11.88 -3.98
CA ARG A 396 -5.11 -12.54 -3.04
C ARG A 396 -3.90 -13.14 -3.74
N ASP A 397 -4.00 -13.37 -5.05
CA ASP A 397 -3.01 -14.08 -5.85
C ASP A 397 -2.54 -13.26 -7.07
N ALA A 398 -3.12 -12.10 -7.34
CA ALA A 398 -2.96 -11.28 -8.55
C ALA A 398 -3.26 -12.03 -9.86
N HIS A 399 -4.01 -13.12 -9.79
CA HIS A 399 -4.57 -13.85 -10.93
C HIS A 399 -6.08 -13.62 -11.02
N THR A 400 -6.77 -13.72 -9.88
CA THR A 400 -8.22 -13.56 -9.78
C THR A 400 -8.57 -12.25 -9.10
N TRP A 401 -9.32 -11.40 -9.79
CA TRP A 401 -9.65 -10.05 -9.32
C TRP A 401 -11.13 -9.98 -8.96
N THR A 402 -11.40 -9.52 -7.75
CA THR A 402 -12.75 -9.25 -7.25
C THR A 402 -12.97 -7.74 -7.28
N PRO A 403 -13.91 -7.24 -8.09
CA PRO A 403 -14.30 -5.83 -8.06
C PRO A 403 -14.74 -5.44 -6.65
N LEU A 404 -14.22 -4.33 -6.16
CA LEU A 404 -14.62 -3.74 -4.90
C LEU A 404 -15.82 -2.82 -5.15
N PRO A 405 -16.75 -2.71 -4.18
CA PRO A 405 -17.80 -1.72 -4.26
C PRO A 405 -17.18 -0.31 -4.31
N ARG A 406 -17.79 0.59 -5.10
CA ARG A 406 -17.38 1.99 -5.12
C ARG A 406 -17.54 2.57 -3.71
N PRO A 407 -16.49 3.16 -3.11
CA PRO A 407 -16.59 3.69 -1.76
C PRO A 407 -17.72 4.69 -1.61
N ALA A 408 -18.38 4.69 -0.46
CA ALA A 408 -19.42 5.67 -0.15
C ALA A 408 -18.82 7.09 -0.17
N VAL A 409 -19.22 7.90 -1.14
CA VAL A 409 -18.79 9.30 -1.27
C VAL A 409 -19.82 10.23 -0.66
N VAL A 410 -19.33 11.24 0.07
CA VAL A 410 -20.16 12.40 0.41
C VAL A 410 -20.04 13.40 -0.74
N PRO A 411 -21.15 13.96 -1.26
CA PRO A 411 -21.07 15.01 -2.25
C PRO A 411 -20.32 16.23 -1.67
N PRO A 412 -19.55 16.96 -2.50
CA PRO A 412 -18.90 18.19 -2.05
C PRO A 412 -19.93 19.17 -1.44
N GLY A 413 -19.63 19.71 -0.25
CA GLY A 413 -20.47 20.66 0.48
C GLY A 413 -21.52 20.06 1.43
N GLY A 414 -21.54 18.74 1.62
CA GLY A 414 -22.51 18.04 2.50
C GLY A 414 -22.01 17.64 3.89
N GLY A 415 -20.94 18.28 4.40
CA GLY A 415 -20.28 17.94 5.67
C GLY A 415 -20.65 18.83 6.85
#